data_AF-A0A2T9JSF8-F1
#
_entry.id   AF-A0A2T9JSF8-F1
#
_cell.length_a   1.000
_cell.length_b   1.000
_cell.length_c   1.000
_cell.angle_alpha   90.00
_cell.angle_beta   90.00
_cell.angle_gamma   90.00
#
_symmetry.space_group_name_H-M   'P 1'
#
loop_
_entity.id
_entity.type
_entity.pdbx_description
1 polymer ?
#
loop_
_entity_poly.entity_id
_entity_poly.type
_entity_poly.pdbx_seq_one_letter_code
_entity_poly.pdbx_strand_id
1 'polypeptide(L)'
;MRAIISLAAGAAVVALAGAAAAEPTVKIKDAVARVTIIPEARSDVKVEFLTTNGRLPLEVRKVGSQTIIDGNLRLKRIQSCNSRGEGSAVRVRDLGEVQWKDIPQVAIRVPMNVSVGASGAVYGSVGRSDSVELANAGCGDWTIANTRGKLEISLAGSGDTKAGSAAKAEINLAGSGDISLQDVSDLEVSIAGSGDVKAASLRGGDLDVSIAGSGGVKITGGRARDIDVSIMGSGDVNFGGEADRVSLSVAGSGDIRVAKVNGSVKKSAMGSGNIYIGQ
;
A
#
# COMPACT_ATOMS: atom_id res chain seq x y z
N MET A 1 55.41 48.40 -25.93
CA MET A 1 55.02 46.98 -26.02
C MET A 1 55.66 46.21 -24.87
N ARG A 2 54.91 45.93 -23.80
CA ARG A 2 55.21 44.86 -22.83
C ARG A 2 53.88 44.37 -22.27
N ALA A 3 53.52 43.14 -22.62
CA ALA A 3 52.33 42.45 -22.18
C ALA A 3 52.48 42.03 -20.71
N ILE A 4 51.43 42.22 -19.91
CA ILE A 4 51.28 41.58 -18.61
C ILE A 4 49.96 40.80 -18.69
N ILE A 5 50.09 39.51 -18.96
CA ILE A 5 49.00 38.54 -18.88
C ILE A 5 48.99 38.04 -17.43
N SER A 6 48.06 38.55 -16.64
CA SER A 6 47.80 38.05 -15.28
C SER A 6 46.90 36.82 -15.36
N LEU A 7 47.49 35.66 -15.07
CA LEU A 7 46.85 34.36 -14.94
C LEU A 7 45.96 34.35 -13.68
N ALA A 8 44.63 34.33 -13.83
CA ALA A 8 43.71 34.11 -12.72
C ALA A 8 43.58 32.61 -12.45
N ALA A 9 44.12 32.14 -11.32
CA ALA A 9 43.96 30.77 -10.85
C ALA A 9 42.53 30.59 -10.28
N GLY A 10 41.67 29.88 -11.02
CA GLY A 10 40.37 29.46 -10.54
C GLY A 10 40.49 28.29 -9.57
N ALA A 11 40.11 28.49 -8.32
CA ALA A 11 39.92 27.41 -7.35
C ALA A 11 38.61 26.68 -7.67
N ALA A 12 38.70 25.50 -8.29
CA ALA A 12 37.56 24.61 -8.47
C ALA A 12 37.26 23.91 -7.13
N VAL A 13 36.19 24.35 -6.45
CA VAL A 13 35.61 23.62 -5.33
C VAL A 13 34.86 22.41 -5.91
N VAL A 14 35.45 21.23 -5.79
CA VAL A 14 34.77 19.97 -6.12
C VAL A 14 33.82 19.65 -4.97
N ALA A 15 32.53 19.94 -5.15
CA ALA A 15 31.49 19.42 -4.28
C ALA A 15 31.38 17.90 -4.49
N LEU A 16 31.87 17.13 -3.52
CA LEU A 16 31.57 15.69 -3.43
C LEU A 16 30.09 15.56 -3.05
N ALA A 17 29.22 15.49 -4.06
CA ALA A 17 27.88 14.97 -3.90
C ALA A 17 28.00 13.50 -3.48
N GLY A 18 27.84 13.23 -2.18
CA GLY A 18 27.72 11.86 -1.69
C GLY A 18 26.53 11.22 -2.39
N ALA A 19 26.77 10.16 -3.17
CA ALA A 19 25.70 9.35 -3.71
C ALA A 19 24.89 8.80 -2.53
N ALA A 20 23.64 9.24 -2.39
CA ALA A 20 22.73 8.68 -1.40
C ALA A 20 22.67 7.17 -1.64
N ALA A 21 23.10 6.38 -0.66
CA ALA A 21 23.02 4.93 -0.74
C ALA A 21 21.55 4.55 -0.92
N ALA A 22 21.25 3.73 -1.92
CA ALA A 22 19.90 3.26 -2.18
C ALA A 22 19.34 2.57 -0.92
N GLU A 23 18.13 2.95 -0.49
CA GLU A 23 17.51 2.36 0.69
C GLU A 23 17.36 0.84 0.53
N PRO A 24 17.58 0.04 1.59
CA PRO A 24 17.42 -1.41 1.51
C PRO A 24 15.97 -1.80 1.24
N THR A 25 15.76 -2.70 0.27
CA THR A 25 14.42 -3.18 -0.10
C THR A 25 14.30 -4.69 0.06
N VAL A 26 13.09 -5.17 0.33
CA VAL A 26 12.78 -6.60 0.44
C VAL A 26 11.82 -6.99 -0.68
N LYS A 27 12.16 -8.05 -1.41
CA LYS A 27 11.28 -8.61 -2.46
C LYS A 27 11.02 -10.08 -2.21
N ILE A 28 9.82 -10.41 -1.80
CA ILE A 28 9.32 -11.78 -1.67
C ILE A 28 8.60 -12.12 -2.97
N LYS A 29 9.03 -13.17 -3.67
CA LYS A 29 8.53 -13.44 -5.03
C LYS A 29 8.07 -14.87 -5.17
N ASP A 30 6.91 -15.04 -5.82
CA ASP A 30 6.36 -16.33 -6.24
C ASP A 30 6.34 -17.33 -5.07
N ALA A 31 5.88 -16.88 -3.90
CA ALA A 31 6.04 -17.59 -2.64
C ALA A 31 4.71 -17.92 -1.96
N VAL A 32 4.72 -18.97 -1.14
CA VAL A 32 3.71 -19.26 -0.12
C VAL A 32 4.43 -19.16 1.23
N ALA A 33 4.21 -18.06 1.95
CA ALA A 33 5.00 -17.74 3.14
C ALA A 33 4.21 -16.91 4.14
N ARG A 34 4.53 -17.07 5.43
CA ARG A 34 4.13 -16.17 6.51
C ARG A 34 5.32 -15.29 6.86
N VAL A 35 5.14 -13.98 6.84
CA VAL A 35 6.24 -13.03 6.97
C VAL A 35 5.96 -12.03 8.09
N THR A 36 6.96 -11.83 8.95
CA THR A 36 6.94 -10.77 9.96
C THR A 36 8.05 -9.78 9.66
N ILE A 37 7.67 -8.58 9.20
CA ILE A 37 8.58 -7.47 8.97
C ILE A 37 8.75 -6.70 10.28
N ILE A 38 9.98 -6.57 10.74
CA ILE A 38 10.35 -5.96 12.02
C ILE A 38 11.21 -4.72 11.75
N PRO A 39 10.61 -3.52 11.70
CA PRO A 39 11.35 -2.28 11.54
C PRO A 39 12.19 -1.97 12.78
N GLU A 40 13.44 -1.56 12.58
CA GLU A 40 14.42 -1.24 13.62
C GLU A 40 15.31 -0.08 13.18
N ALA A 41 16.02 0.53 14.14
CA ALA A 41 17.07 1.50 13.86
C ALA A 41 18.32 0.80 13.28
N ARG A 42 18.25 0.44 11.99
CA ARG A 42 19.30 -0.27 11.23
C ARG A 42 19.35 0.22 9.78
N SER A 43 20.44 -0.12 9.08
CA SER A 43 20.67 0.26 7.68
C SER A 43 20.76 -0.93 6.72
N ASP A 44 20.47 -2.14 7.21
CA ASP A 44 20.58 -3.40 6.49
C ASP A 44 19.31 -4.24 6.67
N VAL A 45 19.21 -5.32 5.88
CA VAL A 45 18.13 -6.31 5.98
C VAL A 45 18.72 -7.62 6.52
N LYS A 46 18.07 -8.18 7.55
CA LYS A 46 18.38 -9.52 8.07
C LYS A 46 17.16 -10.42 7.94
N VAL A 47 17.35 -11.59 7.34
CA VAL A 47 16.30 -12.61 7.16
C VAL A 47 16.57 -13.79 8.08
N GLU A 48 15.54 -14.27 8.76
CA GLU A 48 15.59 -15.42 9.66
C GLU A 48 14.38 -16.34 9.41
N PHE A 49 14.64 -17.62 9.20
CA PHE A 49 13.59 -18.62 9.04
C PHE A 49 13.18 -19.17 10.40
N LEU A 50 11.94 -18.90 10.80
CA LEU A 50 11.38 -19.42 12.05
C LEU A 50 10.88 -20.86 11.86
N THR A 51 10.24 -21.13 10.71
CA THR A 51 9.86 -22.48 10.29
C THR A 51 10.10 -22.65 8.80
N THR A 52 10.42 -23.87 8.38
CA THR A 52 10.65 -24.21 6.98
C THR A 52 9.72 -25.35 6.54
N ASN A 53 9.56 -25.51 5.24
CA ASN A 53 8.85 -26.65 4.65
C ASN A 53 9.60 -27.10 3.40
N GLY A 54 10.12 -28.33 3.38
CA GLY A 54 10.89 -28.86 2.24
C GLY A 54 10.10 -28.93 0.93
N ARG A 55 8.77 -28.93 0.98
CA ARG A 55 7.89 -28.89 -0.20
C ARG A 55 7.66 -27.45 -0.72
N LEU A 56 7.98 -26.45 0.09
CA LEU A 56 7.86 -25.02 -0.20
C LEU A 56 9.19 -24.31 0.11
N PRO A 57 10.27 -24.64 -0.62
CA PRO A 57 11.57 -24.03 -0.37
C PRO A 57 11.52 -22.52 -0.62
N LEU A 58 12.23 -21.78 0.22
CA LEU A 58 12.44 -20.35 0.09
C LEU A 58 13.94 -20.08 -0.03
N GLU A 59 14.34 -19.42 -1.10
CA GLU A 59 15.73 -19.09 -1.37
C GLU A 59 15.99 -17.60 -1.14
N VAL A 60 17.01 -17.28 -0.35
CA VAL A 60 17.40 -15.89 -0.08
C VAL A 60 18.63 -15.53 -0.91
N ARG A 61 18.57 -14.41 -1.62
CA ARG A 61 19.70 -13.86 -2.35
C ARG A 61 19.73 -12.34 -2.25
N LYS A 62 20.91 -11.75 -2.23
CA LYS A 62 21.12 -10.30 -2.18
C LYS A 62 21.64 -9.80 -3.52
N VAL A 63 21.04 -8.72 -4.03
CA VAL A 63 21.45 -8.05 -5.28
C VAL A 63 21.51 -6.55 -5.00
N GLY A 64 22.72 -6.01 -4.79
CA GLY A 64 22.88 -4.63 -4.35
C GLY A 64 22.23 -4.38 -2.98
N SER A 65 21.37 -3.38 -2.89
CA SER A 65 20.58 -3.05 -1.68
C SER A 65 19.31 -3.90 -1.53
N GLN A 66 18.93 -4.69 -2.54
CA GLN A 66 17.72 -5.50 -2.53
C GLN A 66 17.98 -6.91 -1.98
N THR A 67 17.17 -7.32 -1.02
CA THR A 67 17.11 -8.70 -0.51
C THR A 67 15.92 -9.41 -1.13
N ILE A 68 16.17 -10.52 -1.83
CA ILE A 68 15.14 -11.29 -2.54
C ILE A 68 14.92 -12.61 -1.81
N ILE A 69 13.66 -12.93 -1.55
CA ILE A 69 13.20 -14.22 -1.01
C ILE A 69 12.33 -14.85 -2.11
N ASP A 70 12.85 -15.83 -2.85
CA ASP A 70 12.17 -16.48 -3.98
C ASP A 70 11.59 -17.83 -3.53
N GLY A 71 10.29 -18.02 -3.71
CA GLY A 71 9.61 -19.30 -3.45
C GLY A 71 9.55 -20.23 -4.65
N ASN A 72 10.01 -19.78 -5.82
CA ASN A 72 10.07 -20.54 -7.06
C ASN A 72 8.71 -21.15 -7.51
N LEU A 73 7.57 -20.61 -7.06
CA LEU A 73 6.22 -21.05 -7.46
C LEU A 73 5.72 -20.29 -8.70
N ARG A 74 6.57 -20.25 -9.73
CA ARG A 74 6.32 -19.56 -11.02
C ARG A 74 5.16 -20.22 -11.80
N LEU A 75 4.79 -19.65 -12.95
CA LEU A 75 3.85 -20.27 -13.92
C LEU A 75 2.49 -20.65 -13.32
N LYS A 76 1.93 -19.77 -12.47
CA LYS A 76 0.63 -19.96 -11.79
C LYS A 76 0.55 -21.26 -10.98
N ARG A 77 1.65 -21.68 -10.33
CA ARG A 77 1.62 -22.84 -9.42
C ARG A 77 0.78 -22.57 -8.19
N ILE A 78 0.67 -21.31 -7.75
CA ILE A 78 -0.33 -20.88 -6.76
C ILE A 78 -1.66 -20.75 -7.50
N GLN A 79 -2.61 -21.65 -7.22
CA GLN A 79 -3.86 -21.75 -7.97
C GLN A 79 -4.98 -20.94 -7.35
N SER A 80 -5.09 -21.00 -6.02
CA SER A 80 -6.09 -20.26 -5.26
C SER A 80 -5.68 -20.12 -3.80
N CYS A 81 -6.25 -19.12 -3.15
CA CYS A 81 -6.04 -18.84 -1.74
C CYS A 81 -7.40 -18.73 -1.09
N ASN A 82 -7.56 -19.43 0.03
CA ASN A 82 -8.75 -19.36 0.85
C ASN A 82 -8.32 -18.70 2.16
N SER A 83 -8.38 -17.38 2.20
CA SER A 83 -7.96 -16.58 3.35
C SER A 83 -9.08 -16.53 4.39
N ARG A 84 -8.85 -17.15 5.56
CA ARG A 84 -9.76 -17.19 6.72
C ARG A 84 -8.97 -17.06 8.03
N GLY A 85 -7.98 -16.17 8.07
CA GLY A 85 -7.08 -16.01 9.22
C GLY A 85 -6.26 -17.29 9.48
N GLU A 86 -6.35 -17.86 10.68
CA GLU A 86 -5.65 -19.12 11.01
C GLU A 86 -6.21 -20.35 10.28
N GLY A 87 -7.44 -20.26 9.76
CA GLY A 87 -8.05 -21.29 8.91
C GLY A 87 -7.66 -21.16 7.43
N SER A 88 -6.67 -20.31 7.10
CA SER A 88 -6.30 -20.09 5.71
C SER A 88 -5.59 -21.28 5.09
N ALA A 89 -5.90 -21.56 3.84
CA ALA A 89 -5.25 -22.60 3.06
C ALA A 89 -4.93 -22.10 1.65
N VAL A 90 -3.83 -22.59 1.09
CA VAL A 90 -3.38 -22.22 -0.27
C VAL A 90 -3.34 -23.47 -1.12
N ARG A 91 -4.02 -23.46 -2.27
CA ARG A 91 -3.91 -24.56 -3.24
C ARG A 91 -2.71 -24.33 -4.13
N VAL A 92 -1.73 -25.23 -4.04
CA VAL A 92 -0.51 -25.19 -4.85
C VAL A 92 -0.48 -26.42 -5.76
N ARG A 93 -0.23 -26.17 -7.05
CA ARG A 93 -0.07 -27.22 -8.06
C ARG A 93 1.00 -28.22 -7.60
N ASP A 94 0.68 -29.51 -7.73
CA ASP A 94 1.51 -30.65 -7.33
C ASP A 94 1.68 -30.85 -5.82
N LEU A 95 1.24 -29.90 -4.99
CA LEU A 95 1.27 -30.03 -3.53
C LEU A 95 -0.10 -30.22 -2.89
N GLY A 96 -1.16 -29.89 -3.63
CA GLY A 96 -2.53 -29.91 -3.13
C GLY A 96 -2.81 -28.71 -2.23
N GLU A 97 -3.60 -28.92 -1.19
CA GLU A 97 -3.95 -27.88 -0.22
C GLU A 97 -2.86 -27.78 0.85
N VAL A 98 -2.24 -26.61 0.96
CA VAL A 98 -1.26 -26.26 1.98
C VAL A 98 -2.00 -25.53 3.11
N GLN A 99 -2.05 -26.15 4.28
CA GLN A 99 -2.69 -25.57 5.46
C GLN A 99 -1.80 -24.50 6.12
N TRP A 100 -2.40 -23.53 6.79
CA TRP A 100 -1.70 -22.43 7.50
C TRP A 100 -0.48 -22.88 8.31
N LYS A 101 -0.62 -23.98 9.07
CA LYS A 101 0.46 -24.53 9.91
C LYS A 101 1.70 -24.97 9.11
N ASP A 102 1.49 -25.40 7.87
CA ASP A 102 2.53 -25.95 7.00
C ASP A 102 3.20 -24.86 6.12
N ILE A 103 2.70 -23.62 6.18
CA ILE A 103 3.30 -22.47 5.50
C ILE A 103 4.57 -22.04 6.25
N PRO A 104 5.74 -21.95 5.59
CA PRO A 104 6.99 -21.53 6.21
C PRO A 104 6.89 -20.10 6.77
N GLN A 105 7.55 -19.87 7.91
CA GLN A 105 7.57 -18.57 8.60
C GLN A 105 8.93 -17.91 8.49
N VAL A 106 8.94 -16.62 8.15
CA VAL A 106 10.14 -15.81 7.98
C VAL A 106 10.01 -14.52 8.78
N ALA A 107 10.99 -14.23 9.63
CA ALA A 107 11.17 -12.92 10.25
C ALA A 107 12.19 -12.11 9.45
N ILE A 108 11.87 -10.86 9.14
CA ILE A 108 12.71 -9.98 8.34
C ILE A 108 12.90 -8.67 9.09
N ARG A 109 14.12 -8.41 9.58
CA ARG A 109 14.47 -7.15 10.24
C ARG A 109 14.93 -6.16 9.19
N VAL A 110 14.36 -4.96 9.21
CA VAL A 110 14.53 -3.92 8.19
C VAL A 110 14.73 -2.54 8.85
N PRO A 111 15.20 -1.51 8.13
CA PRO A 111 15.17 -0.13 8.59
C PRO A 111 13.76 0.36 8.92
N MET A 112 13.67 1.49 9.64
CA MET A 112 12.37 2.12 9.97
C MET A 112 11.59 2.63 8.75
N ASN A 113 12.27 2.92 7.63
CA ASN A 113 11.67 3.16 6.32
C ASN A 113 11.52 1.80 5.62
N VAL A 114 10.31 1.26 5.61
CA VAL A 114 10.04 -0.09 5.12
C VAL A 114 9.70 -0.04 3.64
N SER A 115 10.39 -0.80 2.80
CA SER A 115 10.00 -1.04 1.40
C SER A 115 9.98 -2.54 1.11
N VAL A 116 8.76 -3.07 0.89
CA VAL A 116 8.50 -4.51 0.74
C VAL A 116 7.62 -4.76 -0.47
N GLY A 117 8.13 -5.52 -1.43
CA GLY A 117 7.35 -6.14 -2.49
C GLY A 117 7.07 -7.61 -2.20
N ALA A 118 5.84 -8.06 -2.37
CA ALA A 118 5.43 -9.44 -2.17
C ALA A 118 4.63 -9.94 -3.39
N SER A 119 4.87 -11.17 -3.82
CA SER A 119 4.01 -11.84 -4.81
C SER A 119 3.72 -13.31 -4.48
N GLY A 120 2.51 -13.74 -4.82
CA GLY A 120 1.99 -15.07 -4.50
C GLY A 120 1.02 -15.07 -3.32
N ALA A 121 1.16 -16.04 -2.43
CA ALA A 121 0.36 -16.17 -1.21
C ALA A 121 1.22 -15.85 0.02
N VAL A 122 1.54 -14.56 0.16
CA VAL A 122 2.39 -14.05 1.24
C VAL A 122 1.51 -13.37 2.28
N TYR A 123 1.42 -13.98 3.45
CA TYR A 123 0.67 -13.46 4.59
C TYR A 123 1.63 -12.71 5.51
N GLY A 124 1.49 -11.39 5.56
CA GLY A 124 2.50 -10.51 6.13
C GLY A 124 2.02 -9.70 7.31
N SER A 125 2.94 -9.33 8.19
CA SER A 125 2.75 -8.24 9.14
C SER A 125 3.93 -7.28 9.12
N VAL A 126 3.67 -5.99 9.35
CA VAL A 126 4.69 -4.94 9.45
C VAL A 126 4.54 -4.26 10.81
N GLY A 127 5.64 -4.23 11.58
CA GLY A 127 5.70 -3.51 12.85
C GLY A 127 5.60 -1.98 12.67
N ARG A 128 5.64 -1.24 13.79
CA ARG A 128 5.59 0.23 13.77
C ARG A 128 6.82 0.78 13.05
N SER A 129 6.61 1.79 12.21
CA SER A 129 7.61 2.28 11.25
C SER A 129 7.52 3.79 11.05
N ASP A 130 8.55 4.34 10.39
CA ASP A 130 8.62 5.75 10.02
C ASP A 130 7.84 5.99 8.71
N SER A 131 8.09 5.13 7.73
CA SER A 131 7.35 5.02 6.48
C SER A 131 7.16 3.56 6.08
N VAL A 132 6.17 3.29 5.25
CA VAL A 132 5.93 1.96 4.66
C VAL A 132 5.57 2.12 3.20
N GLU A 133 6.26 1.39 2.33
CA GLU A 133 5.88 1.09 0.96
C GLU A 133 5.65 -0.42 0.88
N LEU A 134 4.38 -0.82 0.69
CA LEU A 134 3.99 -2.20 0.49
C LEU A 134 3.44 -2.39 -0.92
N ALA A 135 4.06 -3.24 -1.72
CA ALA A 135 3.50 -3.72 -2.97
C ALA A 135 3.15 -5.21 -2.86
N ASN A 136 1.87 -5.58 -2.89
CA ASN A 136 1.42 -6.96 -2.79
C ASN A 136 0.69 -7.38 -4.06
N ALA A 137 1.31 -8.28 -4.82
CA ALA A 137 0.79 -8.85 -6.05
C ALA A 137 0.38 -10.32 -5.84
N GLY A 138 -0.87 -10.54 -5.43
CA GLY A 138 -1.37 -11.87 -5.16
C GLY A 138 -2.60 -11.88 -4.27
N CYS A 139 -2.65 -12.87 -3.38
CA CYS A 139 -3.85 -13.20 -2.60
C CYS A 139 -3.59 -13.21 -1.08
N GLY A 140 -2.35 -12.92 -0.68
CA GLY A 140 -1.96 -12.96 0.72
C GLY A 140 -2.34 -11.67 1.44
N ASP A 141 -2.71 -11.80 2.71
CA ASP A 141 -3.21 -10.69 3.51
C ASP A 141 -2.08 -10.01 4.30
N TRP A 142 -2.23 -8.72 4.55
CA TRP A 142 -1.25 -7.91 5.28
C TRP A 142 -1.85 -7.19 6.48
N THR A 143 -1.10 -7.14 7.57
CA THR A 143 -1.41 -6.29 8.73
C THR A 143 -0.26 -5.34 9.02
N ILE A 144 -0.49 -4.04 8.90
CA ILE A 144 0.51 -2.99 9.10
C ILE A 144 0.18 -2.23 10.38
N ALA A 145 1.13 -2.09 11.29
CA ALA A 145 0.96 -1.27 12.49
C ALA A 145 0.92 0.24 12.16
N ASN A 146 0.89 1.09 13.19
CA ASN A 146 0.92 2.54 12.98
C ASN A 146 2.21 2.98 12.27
N THR A 147 2.05 3.78 11.22
CA THR A 147 3.13 4.38 10.43
C THR A 147 3.21 5.86 10.78
N ARG A 148 4.40 6.40 11.09
CA ARG A 148 4.49 7.80 11.53
C ARG A 148 4.24 8.81 10.41
N GLY A 149 4.81 8.54 9.23
CA GLY A 149 4.76 9.42 8.07
C GLY A 149 3.90 8.83 6.96
N LYS A 150 4.53 8.59 5.81
CA LYS A 150 3.90 8.08 4.59
C LYS A 150 3.66 6.57 4.69
N LEU A 151 2.42 6.16 4.44
CA LEU A 151 2.01 4.78 4.20
C LEU A 151 1.57 4.67 2.74
N GLU A 152 2.28 3.87 1.95
CA GLU A 152 1.94 3.57 0.57
C GLU A 152 1.61 2.08 0.44
N ILE A 153 0.43 1.78 -0.08
CA ILE A 153 -0.06 0.41 -0.26
C ILE A 153 -0.50 0.25 -1.72
N SER A 154 0.17 -0.64 -2.44
CA SER A 154 -0.19 -1.06 -3.79
C SER A 154 -0.61 -2.52 -3.78
N LEU A 155 -1.91 -2.78 -3.92
CA LEU A 155 -2.47 -4.13 -4.00
C LEU A 155 -2.86 -4.47 -5.43
N ALA A 156 -2.33 -5.59 -5.93
CA ALA A 156 -2.71 -6.18 -7.20
C ALA A 156 -3.18 -7.62 -6.98
N GLY A 157 -4.49 -7.85 -7.04
CA GLY A 157 -5.08 -9.17 -6.78
C GLY A 157 -6.22 -9.15 -5.78
N SER A 158 -6.23 -10.09 -4.85
CA SER A 158 -7.38 -10.38 -3.97
C SER A 158 -7.03 -10.48 -2.49
N GLY A 159 -5.81 -10.10 -2.10
CA GLY A 159 -5.40 -10.10 -0.70
C GLY A 159 -5.89 -8.85 0.02
N ASP A 160 -6.24 -8.99 1.30
CA ASP A 160 -6.73 -7.88 2.11
C ASP A 160 -5.60 -7.21 2.89
N THR A 161 -5.74 -5.93 3.22
CA THR A 161 -4.79 -5.22 4.09
C THR A 161 -5.48 -4.46 5.21
N LYS A 162 -5.03 -4.68 6.44
CA LYS A 162 -5.40 -3.86 7.60
C LYS A 162 -4.21 -3.01 7.97
N ALA A 163 -4.39 -1.70 8.11
CA ALA A 163 -3.33 -0.81 8.58
C ALA A 163 -3.78 0.06 9.74
N GLY A 164 -2.82 0.43 10.58
CA GLY A 164 -2.99 1.39 11.66
C GLY A 164 -3.16 2.82 11.15
N SER A 165 -2.81 3.79 11.99
CA SER A 165 -2.85 5.22 11.62
C SER A 165 -1.64 5.61 10.77
N ALA A 166 -1.80 6.62 9.92
CA ALA A 166 -0.71 7.25 9.17
C ALA A 166 -0.86 8.78 9.09
N ALA A 167 0.22 9.51 8.83
CA ALA A 167 0.11 10.94 8.52
C ALA A 167 -0.49 11.13 7.13
N LYS A 168 0.12 10.49 6.13
CA LYS A 168 -0.38 10.41 4.75
C LYS A 168 -0.52 8.95 4.35
N ALA A 169 -1.63 8.59 3.72
CA ALA A 169 -1.83 7.29 3.10
C ALA A 169 -2.07 7.42 1.59
N GLU A 170 -1.32 6.68 0.79
CA GLU A 170 -1.50 6.55 -0.66
C GLU A 170 -1.84 5.10 -0.99
N ILE A 171 -3.02 4.89 -1.57
CA ILE A 171 -3.61 3.57 -1.76
C ILE A 171 -3.87 3.34 -3.25
N ASN A 172 -3.24 2.32 -3.81
CA ASN A 172 -3.48 1.85 -5.18
C ASN A 172 -4.03 0.42 -5.13
N LEU A 173 -5.29 0.24 -5.51
CA LEU A 173 -5.98 -1.03 -5.47
C LEU A 173 -6.40 -1.47 -6.87
N ALA A 174 -5.71 -2.47 -7.41
CA ALA A 174 -6.02 -3.10 -8.69
C ALA A 174 -6.50 -4.55 -8.47
N GLY A 175 -7.81 -4.76 -8.40
CA GLY A 175 -8.39 -6.08 -8.17
C GLY A 175 -9.61 -6.06 -7.26
N SER A 176 -9.68 -7.02 -6.34
CA SER A 176 -10.86 -7.30 -5.52
C SER A 176 -10.57 -7.48 -4.03
N GLY A 177 -9.34 -7.17 -3.57
CA GLY A 177 -9.00 -7.17 -2.15
C GLY A 177 -9.47 -5.89 -1.46
N ASP A 178 -9.62 -5.94 -0.14
CA ASP A 178 -10.08 -4.81 0.66
C ASP A 178 -8.96 -4.20 1.50
N ILE A 179 -9.05 -2.89 1.75
CA ILE A 179 -8.12 -2.16 2.63
C ILE A 179 -8.90 -1.51 3.76
N SER A 180 -8.44 -1.69 5.00
CA SER A 180 -9.00 -1.04 6.19
C SER A 180 -7.91 -0.29 6.95
N LEU A 181 -8.04 1.03 7.03
CA LEU A 181 -7.16 1.96 7.73
C LEU A 181 -7.81 2.45 9.03
N GLN A 182 -6.99 2.83 10.00
CA GLN A 182 -7.46 3.60 11.16
C GLN A 182 -7.54 5.09 10.78
N ASP A 183 -7.00 5.97 11.62
CA ASP A 183 -7.02 7.42 11.37
C ASP A 183 -5.88 7.82 10.42
N VAL A 184 -6.21 8.67 9.44
CA VAL A 184 -5.25 9.25 8.51
C VAL A 184 -5.45 10.76 8.41
N SER A 185 -4.40 11.53 8.11
CA SER A 185 -4.54 12.99 7.96
C SER A 185 -4.86 13.33 6.51
N ASP A 186 -4.00 12.89 5.59
CA ASP A 186 -4.18 12.97 4.14
C ASP A 186 -4.38 11.57 3.56
N LEU A 187 -5.34 11.41 2.65
CA LEU A 187 -5.67 10.12 2.05
C LEU A 187 -5.88 10.25 0.54
N GLU A 188 -5.06 9.55 -0.21
CA GLU A 188 -5.19 9.38 -1.66
C GLU A 188 -5.54 7.93 -1.97
N VAL A 189 -6.61 7.70 -2.73
CA VAL A 189 -7.12 6.37 -3.07
C VAL A 189 -7.41 6.28 -4.56
N SER A 190 -6.78 5.30 -5.20
CA SER A 190 -7.06 4.90 -6.58
C SER A 190 -7.51 3.44 -6.62
N ILE A 191 -8.74 3.20 -7.09
CA ILE A 191 -9.33 1.86 -7.22
C ILE A 191 -9.57 1.55 -8.70
N ALA A 192 -9.00 0.46 -9.19
CA ALA A 192 -9.27 -0.14 -10.48
C ALA A 192 -9.77 -1.59 -10.25
N GLY A 193 -11.10 -1.76 -10.15
CA GLY A 193 -11.69 -3.07 -9.86
C GLY A 193 -12.93 -3.00 -8.97
N SER A 194 -13.01 -3.92 -8.01
CA SER A 194 -14.21 -4.14 -7.18
C SER A 194 -13.94 -4.21 -5.69
N GLY A 195 -12.70 -4.01 -5.24
CA GLY A 195 -12.37 -3.99 -3.82
C GLY A 195 -12.67 -2.65 -3.16
N ASP A 196 -12.79 -2.65 -1.83
CA ASP A 196 -13.17 -1.49 -1.04
C ASP A 196 -12.02 -0.92 -0.21
N VAL A 197 -12.05 0.40 0.02
CA VAL A 197 -11.17 1.07 0.99
C VAL A 197 -12.00 1.67 2.12
N LYS A 198 -11.65 1.33 3.37
CA LYS A 198 -12.30 1.82 4.58
C LYS A 198 -11.29 2.58 5.43
N ALA A 199 -11.67 3.73 5.97
CA ALA A 199 -10.89 4.42 7.00
C ALA A 199 -11.78 4.80 8.20
N ALA A 200 -11.19 4.79 9.39
CA ALA A 200 -11.90 5.17 10.60
C ALA A 200 -12.20 6.68 10.62
N SER A 201 -11.20 7.51 10.33
CA SER A 201 -11.36 8.97 10.38
C SER A 201 -10.33 9.71 9.53
N LEU A 202 -10.71 10.89 9.04
CA LEU A 202 -9.79 11.89 8.49
C LEU A 202 -9.49 12.98 9.52
N ARG A 203 -8.21 13.36 9.66
CA ARG A 203 -7.72 14.33 10.65
C ARG A 203 -7.43 15.72 10.09
N GLY A 204 -8.27 16.21 9.16
CA GLY A 204 -8.24 17.59 8.68
C GLY A 204 -7.30 17.87 7.50
N GLY A 205 -6.74 16.83 6.90
CA GLY A 205 -6.02 16.93 5.63
C GLY A 205 -6.94 16.79 4.42
N ASP A 206 -6.34 16.41 3.30
CA ASP A 206 -7.03 16.30 2.01
C ASP A 206 -7.45 14.85 1.72
N LEU A 207 -8.54 14.70 0.97
CA LEU A 207 -9.06 13.41 0.51
C LEU A 207 -9.17 13.43 -1.01
N ASP A 208 -8.39 12.59 -1.67
CA ASP A 208 -8.42 12.40 -3.12
C ASP A 208 -8.84 10.97 -3.44
N VAL A 209 -9.96 10.78 -4.14
CA VAL A 209 -10.50 9.46 -4.48
C VAL A 209 -10.77 9.36 -5.97
N SER A 210 -10.19 8.36 -6.61
CA SER A 210 -10.44 7.97 -8.00
C SER A 210 -10.87 6.52 -8.08
N ILE A 211 -12.05 6.25 -8.64
CA ILE A 211 -12.61 4.91 -8.79
C ILE A 211 -12.91 4.64 -10.26
N ALA A 212 -12.32 3.58 -10.81
CA ALA A 212 -12.68 3.00 -12.09
C ALA A 212 -13.15 1.55 -11.88
N GLY A 213 -14.47 1.36 -11.82
CA GLY A 213 -15.08 0.05 -11.55
C GLY A 213 -16.26 0.12 -10.60
N SER A 214 -16.33 -0.86 -9.69
CA SER A 214 -17.48 -1.06 -8.78
C SER A 214 -17.11 -1.07 -7.29
N GLY A 215 -15.82 -0.91 -6.96
CA GLY A 215 -15.37 -0.81 -5.57
C GLY A 215 -15.75 0.52 -4.94
N GLY A 216 -15.74 0.61 -3.62
CA GLY A 216 -16.14 1.81 -2.89
C GLY A 216 -15.13 2.33 -1.88
N VAL A 217 -15.33 3.57 -1.45
CA VAL A 217 -14.58 4.19 -0.34
C VAL A 217 -15.53 4.59 0.77
N LYS A 218 -15.25 4.14 1.99
CA LYS A 218 -16.01 4.55 3.19
C LYS A 218 -15.10 5.10 4.27
N ILE A 219 -15.36 6.32 4.67
CA ILE A 219 -14.65 6.99 5.75
C ILE A 219 -15.68 7.35 6.82
N THR A 220 -15.53 6.79 8.02
CA THR A 220 -16.61 6.81 9.02
C THR A 220 -16.87 8.21 9.57
N GLY A 221 -15.85 9.06 9.69
CA GLY A 221 -16.02 10.43 10.17
C GLY A 221 -14.76 11.27 10.07
N GLY A 222 -14.72 12.36 10.83
CA GLY A 222 -13.57 13.26 10.91
C GLY A 222 -13.79 14.59 10.18
N ARG A 223 -12.68 15.23 9.81
CA ARG A 223 -12.67 16.48 9.06
C ARG A 223 -11.76 16.36 7.85
N ALA A 224 -12.14 16.99 6.75
CA ALA A 224 -11.31 17.15 5.56
C ALA A 224 -11.30 18.61 5.14
N ARG A 225 -10.17 19.10 4.65
CA ARG A 225 -10.08 20.45 4.10
C ARG A 225 -10.63 20.46 2.68
N ASP A 226 -10.01 19.67 1.82
CA ASP A 226 -10.43 19.45 0.44
C ASP A 226 -10.82 17.99 0.24
N ILE A 227 -11.92 17.78 -0.48
CA ILE A 227 -12.34 16.47 -0.97
C ILE A 227 -12.44 16.56 -2.50
N ASP A 228 -11.65 15.77 -3.20
CA ASP A 228 -11.83 15.50 -4.63
C ASP A 228 -12.23 14.02 -4.82
N VAL A 229 -13.35 13.81 -5.51
CA VAL A 229 -13.87 12.48 -5.81
C VAL A 229 -14.20 12.39 -7.29
N SER A 230 -13.66 11.37 -7.95
CA SER A 230 -14.03 10.98 -9.30
C SER A 230 -14.38 9.50 -9.37
N ILE A 231 -15.60 9.21 -9.83
CA ILE A 231 -16.09 7.85 -10.02
C ILE A 231 -16.42 7.65 -11.49
N MET A 232 -15.84 6.62 -12.10
CA MET A 232 -16.19 6.08 -13.40
C MET A 232 -16.67 4.64 -13.23
N GLY A 233 -17.98 4.42 -13.29
CA GLY A 233 -18.60 3.11 -13.08
C GLY A 233 -19.73 3.12 -12.05
N SER A 234 -19.74 2.10 -11.18
CA SER A 234 -20.84 1.84 -10.24
C SER A 234 -20.38 1.83 -8.77
N GLY A 235 -19.15 2.25 -8.50
CA GLY A 235 -18.61 2.35 -7.15
C GLY A 235 -19.22 3.50 -6.35
N ASP A 236 -19.18 3.40 -5.02
CA ASP A 236 -19.76 4.39 -4.11
C ASP A 236 -18.69 5.04 -3.23
N VAL A 237 -18.90 6.32 -2.88
CA VAL A 237 -18.07 7.02 -1.87
C VAL A 237 -18.95 7.56 -0.76
N ASN A 238 -18.58 7.26 0.49
CA ASN A 238 -19.25 7.77 1.68
C ASN A 238 -18.24 8.38 2.66
N PHE A 239 -18.33 9.68 2.88
CA PHE A 239 -17.61 10.39 3.93
C PHE A 239 -18.58 10.86 5.01
N GLY A 240 -18.52 10.22 6.18
CA GLY A 240 -19.34 10.55 7.35
C GLY A 240 -18.90 11.77 8.14
N GLY A 241 -17.95 12.57 7.63
CA GLY A 241 -17.36 13.72 8.33
C GLY A 241 -17.76 15.09 7.77
N GLU A 242 -17.05 16.11 8.21
CA GLU A 242 -17.23 17.50 7.77
C GLU A 242 -16.12 17.90 6.79
N ALA A 243 -16.47 18.51 5.65
CA ALA A 243 -15.53 19.02 4.68
C ALA A 243 -15.62 20.55 4.54
N ASP A 244 -14.51 21.23 4.27
CA ASP A 244 -14.56 22.66 3.95
C ASP A 244 -14.89 22.88 2.47
N ARG A 245 -14.27 22.13 1.56
CA ARG A 245 -14.52 22.22 0.12
C ARG A 245 -14.64 20.84 -0.50
N VAL A 246 -15.55 20.71 -1.46
CA VAL A 246 -15.75 19.45 -2.19
C VAL A 246 -15.81 19.66 -3.70
N SER A 247 -15.20 18.75 -4.44
CA SER A 247 -15.25 18.59 -5.89
C SER A 247 -15.64 17.15 -6.17
N LEU A 248 -16.90 16.92 -6.56
CA LEU A 248 -17.48 15.59 -6.63
C LEU A 248 -17.94 15.31 -8.07
N SER A 249 -17.45 14.24 -8.66
CA SER A 249 -17.81 13.82 -10.02
C SER A 249 -18.16 12.34 -10.09
N VAL A 250 -19.28 12.02 -10.71
CA VAL A 250 -19.68 10.64 -11.02
C VAL A 250 -20.11 10.50 -12.46
N ALA A 251 -19.53 9.53 -13.15
CA ALA A 251 -19.89 9.08 -14.49
C ALA A 251 -20.28 7.60 -14.41
N GLY A 252 -21.59 7.33 -14.34
CA GLY A 252 -22.16 6.00 -14.20
C GLY A 252 -23.34 5.94 -13.22
N SER A 253 -23.38 4.90 -12.38
CA SER A 253 -24.53 4.58 -11.53
C SER A 253 -24.22 4.63 -10.03
N GLY A 254 -22.98 4.93 -9.65
CA GLY A 254 -22.56 5.03 -8.26
C GLY A 254 -23.04 6.30 -7.55
N ASP A 255 -23.00 6.29 -6.24
CA ASP A 255 -23.40 7.40 -5.39
C ASP A 255 -22.23 8.00 -4.60
N ILE A 256 -22.27 9.31 -4.40
CA ILE A 256 -21.37 10.03 -3.50
C ILE A 256 -22.18 10.63 -2.36
N ARG A 257 -21.79 10.33 -1.11
CA ARG A 257 -22.41 10.87 0.11
C ARG A 257 -21.37 11.58 0.97
N VAL A 258 -21.63 12.84 1.31
CA VAL A 258 -20.82 13.63 2.24
C VAL A 258 -21.71 14.15 3.36
N ALA A 259 -21.39 13.84 4.61
CA ALA A 259 -22.25 14.17 5.74
C ALA A 259 -22.44 15.68 5.95
N LYS A 260 -21.39 16.50 5.78
CA LYS A 260 -21.50 17.96 5.91
C LYS A 260 -20.44 18.70 5.12
N VAL A 261 -20.81 19.84 4.52
CA VAL A 261 -19.88 20.74 3.83
C VAL A 261 -20.07 22.18 4.33
N ASN A 262 -18.99 22.85 4.73
CA ASN A 262 -19.02 24.20 5.29
C ASN A 262 -18.77 25.31 4.26
N GLY A 263 -18.15 24.97 3.12
CA GLY A 263 -17.73 25.94 2.10
C GLY A 263 -18.18 25.55 0.69
N SER A 264 -17.26 25.63 -0.28
CA SER A 264 -17.60 25.53 -1.69
C SER A 264 -17.93 24.09 -2.11
N VAL A 265 -18.99 23.94 -2.90
CA VAL A 265 -19.43 22.66 -3.46
C VAL A 265 -19.37 22.74 -4.99
N LYS A 266 -18.62 21.83 -5.61
CA LYS A 266 -18.71 21.52 -7.04
C LYS A 266 -19.20 20.08 -7.19
N LYS A 267 -20.22 19.88 -8.03
CA LYS A 267 -20.80 18.56 -8.29
C LYS A 267 -21.09 18.38 -9.77
N SER A 268 -20.79 17.19 -10.29
CA SER A 268 -21.15 16.76 -11.64
C SER A 268 -21.59 15.30 -11.60
N ALA A 269 -22.76 15.01 -12.15
CA ALA A 269 -23.26 13.65 -12.27
C ALA A 269 -23.69 13.40 -13.71
N MET A 270 -23.16 12.35 -14.31
CA MET A 270 -23.49 11.88 -15.66
C MET A 270 -23.89 10.41 -15.57
N GLY A 271 -25.16 10.10 -15.81
CA GLY A 271 -25.71 8.76 -15.67
C GLY A 271 -26.86 8.73 -14.66
N SER A 272 -26.98 7.62 -13.92
CA SER A 272 -28.06 7.38 -12.95
C SER A 272 -27.64 7.57 -11.49
N GLY A 273 -26.34 7.76 -11.25
CA GLY A 273 -25.78 7.99 -9.91
C GLY A 273 -26.17 9.34 -9.30
N ASN A 274 -26.13 9.44 -7.97
CA ASN A 274 -26.54 10.63 -7.23
C ASN A 274 -25.44 11.15 -6.29
N ILE A 275 -25.48 12.46 -6.02
CA ILE A 275 -24.57 13.13 -5.08
C ILE A 275 -25.41 13.73 -3.95
N TYR A 276 -25.19 13.27 -2.72
CA TYR A 276 -25.90 13.68 -1.51
C TYR A 276 -24.97 14.41 -0.55
N ILE A 277 -25.46 15.53 0.01
CA ILE A 277 -24.76 16.32 1.02
C ILE A 277 -25.75 16.63 2.15
N GLY A 278 -25.39 16.32 3.40
CA GLY A 278 -26.22 16.67 4.56
C GLY A 278 -27.44 15.77 4.80
N GLN A 279 -27.46 14.55 4.25
CA GLN A 279 -28.55 13.57 4.36
C GLN A 279 -28.08 12.26 4.99
#